data_AF-A0A355BF99-F1
#
_entry.id   AF-A0A355BF99-F1
#
_cell.length_a   1.000
_cell.length_b   1.000
_cell.length_c   1.000
_cell.angle_alpha   90.00
_cell.angle_beta   90.00
_cell.angle_gamma   90.00
#
_symmetry.space_group_name_H-M   'P 1'
#
loop_
_entity.id
_entity.type
_entity.pdbx_description
1 polymer ?
#
loop_
_entity_poly.entity_id
_entity_poly.type
_entity_poly.pdbx_seq_one_letter_code
_entity_poly.pdbx_strand_id
1 'polypeptide(L)' 'MNLSNLQPAEGSTHNQNKRLGRGEGSGKGGTASRGHKGAKSRSGYSKKIGFEGGQMPLQRRVPKFGFKNINRVAY' A
#
# COMPACT_ATOMS: atom_id res chain seq x y z
N MET A 1 -41.43 0.13 6.12
CA MET A 1 -40.06 0.59 5.83
C MET A 1 -40.03 1.22 4.45
N ASN A 2 -39.65 2.49 4.38
CA ASN A 2 -39.47 3.29 3.17
C ASN A 2 -37.97 3.35 2.81
N LEU A 3 -37.63 3.49 1.52
CA LEU A 3 -36.24 3.50 1.05
C LEU A 3 -35.39 4.61 1.69
N SER A 4 -36.01 5.72 2.11
CA SER A 4 -35.31 6.86 2.72
C SER A 4 -34.79 6.59 4.14
N ASN A 5 -35.25 5.53 4.80
CA ASN A 5 -34.91 5.25 6.20
C ASN A 5 -33.89 4.10 6.36
N LEU A 6 -33.28 3.66 5.25
CA LEU A 6 -32.22 2.66 5.27
C LEU A 6 -30.91 3.31 5.71
N GLN A 7 -30.33 2.84 6.80
CA GLN A 7 -29.03 3.28 7.30
C GLN A 7 -28.05 2.09 7.33
N PRO A 8 -26.79 2.30 6.92
CA PRO A 8 -25.78 1.27 7.03
C PRO A 8 -25.44 0.99 8.50
N ALA A 9 -24.94 -0.21 8.80
CA ALA A 9 -24.45 -0.54 10.13
C ALA A 9 -23.30 0.39 10.54
N GLU A 10 -23.21 0.73 11.83
CA GLU A 10 -22.17 1.61 12.34
C GLU A 10 -20.77 1.07 11.99
N GLY A 11 -19.92 1.94 11.44
CA GLY A 11 -18.57 1.57 11.01
C GLY A 11 -18.47 0.77 9.71
N SER A 12 -19.58 0.32 9.11
CA SER A 12 -19.53 -0.44 7.85
C SER A 12 -19.08 0.39 6.64
N THR A 13 -19.23 1.72 6.70
CA THR A 13 -18.85 2.63 5.62
C THR A 13 -17.73 3.56 6.05
N HIS A 14 -16.52 3.33 5.55
CA HIS A 14 -15.37 4.20 5.78
C HIS A 14 -15.33 5.36 4.76
N ASN A 15 -16.24 6.31 4.91
CA ASN A 15 -16.45 7.40 3.94
C ASN A 15 -15.35 8.47 3.97
N GLN A 16 -14.47 8.42 4.97
CA GLN A 16 -13.37 9.36 5.16
C GLN A 16 -12.14 8.94 4.34
N ASN A 17 -12.35 8.68 3.05
CA ASN A 17 -11.25 8.45 2.13
C ASN A 17 -10.30 9.65 2.15
N LYS A 18 -8.99 9.36 2.18
CA LYS A 18 -7.96 10.41 2.24
C LYS A 18 -8.05 11.29 0.99
N ARG A 19 -8.56 12.51 1.13
CA ARG A 19 -8.54 13.54 0.07
C ARG A 19 -7.25 14.34 0.18
N LEU A 20 -6.31 14.08 -0.73
CA LEU A 20 -5.00 14.74 -0.75
C LEU A 20 -5.07 16.08 -1.49
N GLY A 21 -4.22 17.05 -1.13
CA GLY A 21 -4.11 18.33 -1.83
C GLY A 21 -5.35 19.21 -1.71
N ARG A 22 -5.97 19.26 -0.52
CA ARG A 22 -7.17 20.06 -0.24
C ARG A 22 -6.94 21.01 0.94
N GLY A 23 -5.92 21.85 0.81
CA GLY A 23 -5.59 22.90 1.78
C GLY A 23 -4.86 22.41 3.02
N GLU A 24 -4.28 23.35 3.76
CA GLU A 24 -3.39 23.06 4.90
C GLU A 24 -4.15 22.50 6.12
N GLY A 25 -5.40 22.91 6.32
CA GLY A 25 -6.26 22.38 7.38
C GLY A 25 -6.54 20.88 7.28
N SER A 26 -6.31 20.26 6.11
CA SER A 26 -6.38 18.81 5.94
C SER A 26 -5.13 18.05 6.44
N GLY A 27 -4.06 18.78 6.79
CA GLY A 27 -2.72 18.24 7.10
C GLY A 27 -2.03 17.56 5.91
N LYS A 28 -2.65 17.61 4.73
CA LYS A 28 -2.23 16.91 3.51
C LYS A 28 -2.33 17.83 2.28
N GLY A 29 -2.31 19.14 2.52
CA GLY A 29 -2.42 20.20 1.53
C GLY A 29 -1.18 20.29 0.66
N GLY A 30 -0.08 20.82 1.20
CA GLY A 30 1.15 21.11 0.47
C GLY A 30 1.67 19.99 -0.44
N THR A 31 2.50 19.08 0.08
CA THR A 31 3.15 18.04 -0.75
C THR A 31 2.27 16.81 -1.00
N ALA A 32 0.96 16.90 -0.71
CA ALA A 32 0.03 15.76 -0.77
C ALA A 32 0.57 14.51 -0.06
N SER A 33 1.28 14.71 1.07
CA SER A 33 1.95 13.66 1.86
C SER A 33 3.07 12.89 1.12
N ARG A 34 3.55 13.39 -0.02
CA ARG A 34 4.65 12.76 -0.80
C ARG A 34 6.03 13.32 -0.48
N GLY A 35 6.12 14.40 0.31
CA GLY A 35 7.37 15.11 0.57
C GLY A 35 7.88 15.91 -0.64
N HIS A 36 9.11 16.39 -0.57
CA HIS A 36 9.71 17.24 -1.61
C HIS A 36 10.65 16.44 -2.53
N LYS A 37 10.47 16.60 -3.84
CA LYS A 37 11.35 16.08 -4.91
C LYS A 37 11.61 14.55 -4.79
N GLY A 38 12.59 14.05 -5.54
CA GLY A 38 12.94 12.65 -5.59
C GLY A 38 12.03 11.80 -6.47
N ALA A 39 12.46 10.59 -6.79
CA ALA A 39 11.73 9.72 -7.71
C ALA A 39 10.33 9.37 -7.18
N LYS A 40 10.20 9.10 -5.87
CA LYS A 40 8.93 8.73 -5.20
C LYS A 40 7.85 9.83 -5.25
N SER A 41 8.23 11.10 -5.41
CA SER A 41 7.27 12.19 -5.47
C SER A 41 6.69 12.39 -6.89
N ARG A 42 7.26 11.76 -7.91
CA ARG A 42 6.86 11.93 -9.31
C ARG A 42 5.69 11.02 -9.66
N SER A 43 4.87 11.49 -10.61
CA SER A 43 3.80 10.65 -11.18
C SER A 43 4.42 9.43 -11.86
N GLY A 44 3.77 8.27 -11.71
CA GLY A 44 4.21 7.02 -12.35
C GLY A 44 5.43 6.37 -11.71
N TYR A 45 5.93 6.85 -10.57
CA TYR A 45 7.01 6.15 -9.87
C TYR A 45 6.59 4.74 -9.51
N SER A 46 7.37 3.78 -10.00
CA SER A 46 7.30 2.39 -9.58
C SER A 46 8.71 1.88 -9.29
N LYS A 47 8.81 1.01 -8.30
CA LYS A 47 10.05 0.31 -7.97
C LYS A 47 9.77 -1.18 -8.15
N LYS A 48 10.68 -1.89 -8.82
CA LYS A 48 10.61 -3.35 -8.88
C LYS A 48 10.65 -3.91 -7.45
N ILE A 49 9.74 -4.83 -7.14
CA ILE A 49 9.71 -5.51 -5.85
C ILE A 49 11.07 -6.22 -5.66
N GLY A 50 11.73 -5.95 -4.53
CA GLY A 50 13.07 -6.48 -4.23
C GLY A 50 14.25 -5.70 -4.85
N PHE A 51 14.05 -4.56 -5.50
CA PHE A 51 15.18 -3.71 -5.93
C PHE A 51 15.87 -3.08 -4.71
N GLU A 52 17.19 -3.14 -4.61
CA GLU A 52 17.96 -2.60 -3.47
C GLU A 52 18.86 -1.42 -3.87
N GLY A 53 18.57 -0.74 -4.98
CA GLY A 53 19.31 0.47 -5.38
C GLY A 53 20.60 0.22 -6.16
N GLY A 54 20.85 -1.03 -6.57
CA GLY A 54 22.06 -1.46 -7.29
C GLY A 54 22.72 -2.67 -6.64
N GLN A 55 22.47 -2.88 -5.35
CA GLN A 55 22.87 -4.09 -4.63
C GLN A 55 22.17 -5.33 -5.20
N MET A 56 22.87 -6.47 -5.18
CA MET A 56 22.26 -7.77 -5.48
C MET A 56 21.13 -8.05 -4.48
N PRO A 57 19.88 -8.23 -4.93
CA PRO A 57 18.75 -8.46 -4.04
C PRO A 57 18.90 -9.70 -3.17
N LEU A 58 18.32 -9.68 -1.98
CA LEU A 58 18.34 -10.81 -1.05
C LEU A 58 17.95 -12.16 -1.69
N GLN A 59 16.91 -12.15 -2.53
CA GLN A 59 16.43 -13.33 -3.27
C GLN A 59 17.45 -13.97 -4.22
N ARG A 60 18.52 -13.23 -4.58
CA ARG A 60 19.65 -13.73 -5.38
C ARG A 60 20.89 -14.03 -4.55
N ARG A 61 21.02 -13.41 -3.37
CA ARG A 61 22.15 -13.59 -2.47
C ARG A 61 22.07 -14.91 -1.71
N VAL A 62 20.87 -15.31 -1.31
CA VAL A 62 20.66 -16.54 -0.53
C VAL A 62 20.47 -17.72 -1.48
N PRO A 63 21.13 -18.87 -1.24
CA PRO A 63 20.90 -20.07 -2.05
C PRO A 63 19.47 -20.57 -1.89
N LYS A 64 18.92 -21.14 -2.97
CA LYS A 64 17.64 -21.86 -2.88
C LYS A 64 17.88 -23.18 -2.14
N PHE A 65 16.98 -23.53 -1.23
CA PHE A 65 17.06 -24.77 -0.46
C PHE A 65 15.70 -25.46 -0.35
N GLY A 66 15.72 -26.79 -0.21
CA GLY A 66 14.54 -27.62 0.02
C GLY A 66 13.79 -28.06 -1.24
N PHE A 67 12.69 -28.77 -1.02
CA PHE A 67 11.74 -29.24 -2.05
C PHE A 67 10.31 -29.25 -1.47
N LYS A 68 9.28 -29.25 -2.32
CA LYS A 68 7.88 -29.32 -1.89
C LYS A 68 7.48 -30.78 -1.66
N ASN A 69 7.34 -31.20 -0.41
CA ASN A 69 6.84 -32.54 -0.07
C ASN A 69 5.32 -32.63 -0.38
N ILE A 70 4.93 -33.64 -1.16
CA ILE A 70 3.54 -33.88 -1.56
C ILE A 70 2.69 -34.39 -0.37
N ASN A 71 3.30 -35.11 0.58
CA ASN A 71 2.61 -35.75 1.70
C ASN A 71 2.72 -34.97 3.02
N ARG A 72 2.88 -33.65 2.97
CA ARG A 72 3.04 -32.83 4.18
C ARG A 72 1.73 -32.76 4.96
N VAL A 73 1.68 -33.35 6.15
CA VAL A 73 0.60 -33.16 7.14
C VAL A 73 0.97 -31.97 8.03
N ALA A 74 0.12 -30.94 8.08
CA ALA A 74 0.27 -29.83 9.02
C ALA A 74 -0.48 -30.17 10.31
N TYR A 75 0.22 -30.18 11.44
CA TYR A 75 -0.35 -30.21 12.78
C TYR A 75 -0.41 -28.79 13.34
#